data_AF-A0A812XSU6-F1
#
_entry.id   AF-A0A812XSU6-F1
#
_cell.length_a   1.000
_cell.length_b   1.000
_cell.length_c   1.000
_cell.angle_alpha   90.00
_cell.angle_beta   90.00
_cell.angle_gamma   90.00
#
_symmetry.space_group_name_H-M   'P 1'
#
loop_
_entity.id
_entity.type
_entity.pdbx_description
1 polymer ?
#
loop_
_entity_poly.entity_id
_entity_poly.type
_entity_poly.pdbx_seq_one_letter_code
_entity_poly.pdbx_strand_id
1 'polypeptide(L)'
;MEAMLTSEDAANVVGSPAATFVCLGMALEEKPKLQPASVSCYEKALEYVGRPGHPEPWEHCVLLQQLGAVCLRLGRLREADKWLEDCSRVCEEADGHPRDAVLFQRSFSTSQTRLEFASMVAKLRAKTSMDMGNETRAREFVAEAKALQAALSGDAVERQEAGRPRAKTATEDANKQLWAEEPAEEVILKEYRFMDEGPTVLVMLDLNEHTGLGIEASESVSSLRQFRVNCQEKAVQIDMRLRRSDGRVSQYRLPLEPLAHEIIPEDTVPKLRGKEGKRRLEVKLFKREKDRRWYGDLVSGTPPVALQTKAAAPASKAPAKGTILNPLTAEEIAKLPKPGDSTGYNRPSSFRASEIEAPAGSPSPAAEQPAPEPEPSKEQSQSSPAWVAEVLREETHVSILLKVRLDDSLESVSLDNLALDVNDSQQILTLQLHGPSASAEVLRLPLPRVRGDGLEAKWRKKSRTLELRLPRSA
;
A
#
# COMPACT_ATOMS: atom_id res chain seq x y z
N MET A 1 -19.51 29.00 3.72
CA MET A 1 -18.91 27.66 3.62
C MET A 1 -19.17 26.83 4.86
N GLU A 2 -18.89 27.34 6.07
CA GLU A 2 -19.27 26.66 7.33
C GLU A 2 -20.76 26.29 7.35
N ALA A 3 -21.65 27.24 7.05
CA ALA A 3 -23.09 26.98 6.89
C ALA A 3 -23.46 25.94 5.80
N MET A 4 -22.58 25.74 4.82
CA MET A 4 -22.76 24.75 3.76
C MET A 4 -22.25 23.37 4.19
N LEU A 5 -21.24 23.28 5.06
CA LEU A 5 -20.66 22.03 5.55
C LEU A 5 -21.37 21.50 6.79
N THR A 6 -22.15 22.34 7.47
CA THR A 6 -22.97 21.96 8.63
C THR A 6 -24.42 21.71 8.28
N SER A 7 -24.81 21.77 7.00
CA SER A 7 -26.18 21.43 6.58
C SER A 7 -26.38 19.91 6.62
N GLU A 8 -27.60 19.46 6.92
CA GLU A 8 -27.97 18.03 6.87
C GLU A 8 -27.70 17.43 5.47
N ASP A 9 -27.90 18.22 4.42
CA ASP A 9 -27.61 17.81 3.04
C ASP A 9 -26.11 17.55 2.81
N ALA A 10 -25.23 18.34 3.42
CA ALA A 10 -23.79 18.14 3.29
C ALA A 10 -23.28 16.99 4.15
N ALA A 11 -23.89 16.71 5.31
CA ALA A 11 -23.55 15.53 6.10
C ALA A 11 -23.84 14.21 5.36
N ASN A 12 -24.80 14.22 4.43
CA ASN A 12 -25.16 13.05 3.61
C ASN A 12 -24.37 12.94 2.30
N VAL A 13 -23.76 14.03 1.81
CA VAL A 13 -23.12 14.10 0.47
C VAL A 13 -21.61 14.32 0.55
N VAL A 14 -21.13 15.01 1.58
CA VAL A 14 -19.72 15.36 1.78
C VAL A 14 -19.14 14.44 2.85
N GLY A 15 -17.94 13.90 2.62
CA GLY A 15 -17.21 13.14 3.63
C GLY A 15 -16.90 13.98 4.88
N SER A 16 -16.03 13.49 5.77
CA SER A 16 -15.64 14.18 7.02
C SER A 16 -15.50 15.71 6.84
N PRO A 17 -16.28 16.54 7.58
CA PRO A 17 -16.17 18.00 7.50
C PRO A 17 -14.74 18.49 7.75
N ALA A 18 -14.00 17.81 8.63
CA ALA A 18 -12.59 18.06 8.87
C ALA A 18 -11.74 17.87 7.60
N ALA A 19 -11.99 16.82 6.81
CA ALA A 19 -11.30 16.57 5.53
C ALA A 19 -11.49 17.75 4.57
N THR A 20 -12.70 18.30 4.50
CA THR A 20 -13.00 19.42 3.61
C THR A 20 -12.25 20.68 4.00
N PHE A 21 -12.21 20.99 5.29
CA PHE A 21 -11.43 22.11 5.80
C PHE A 21 -9.91 21.91 5.59
N VAL A 22 -9.40 20.67 5.75
CA VAL A 22 -7.99 20.34 5.45
C VAL A 22 -7.67 20.60 3.97
N CYS A 23 -8.49 20.07 3.05
CA CYS A 23 -8.33 20.27 1.60
C CYS A 23 -8.31 21.77 1.24
N LEU A 24 -9.24 22.54 1.81
CA LEU A 24 -9.28 23.98 1.59
C LEU A 24 -8.05 24.68 2.16
N GLY A 25 -7.64 24.33 3.39
CA GLY A 25 -6.44 24.86 4.02
C GLY A 25 -5.20 24.66 3.13
N MET A 26 -5.05 23.46 2.57
CA MET A 26 -3.97 23.14 1.63
C MET A 26 -4.04 24.00 0.36
N ALA A 27 -5.22 24.13 -0.25
CA ALA A 27 -5.40 24.94 -1.45
C ALA A 27 -5.10 26.43 -1.21
N LEU A 28 -5.41 26.95 -0.02
CA LEU A 28 -5.12 28.33 0.37
C LEU A 28 -3.64 28.55 0.70
N GLU A 29 -2.96 27.53 1.25
CA GLU A 29 -1.53 27.56 1.56
C GLU A 29 -0.66 27.78 0.31
N GLU A 30 -1.05 27.20 -0.81
CA GLU A 30 -0.38 27.37 -2.11
C GLU A 30 -0.46 28.81 -2.66
N LYS A 31 -1.36 29.63 -2.12
CA LYS A 31 -1.57 31.02 -2.56
C LYS A 31 -0.97 31.98 -1.53
N PRO A 32 0.17 32.67 -1.83
CA PRO A 32 0.87 33.50 -0.86
C PRO A 32 0.01 34.55 -0.14
N LYS A 33 -0.98 35.13 -0.83
CA LYS A 33 -1.89 36.15 -0.24
C LYS A 33 -2.99 35.56 0.64
N LEU A 34 -3.24 34.25 0.56
CA LEU A 34 -4.32 33.56 1.27
C LEU A 34 -3.82 32.62 2.36
N GLN A 35 -2.51 32.50 2.56
CA GLN A 35 -1.92 31.71 3.64
C GLN A 35 -2.48 32.05 5.04
N PRO A 36 -2.79 33.31 5.40
CA PRO A 36 -3.44 33.57 6.69
C PRO A 36 -4.81 32.91 6.84
N ALA A 37 -5.56 32.70 5.75
CA ALA A 37 -6.87 32.05 5.77
C ALA A 37 -6.77 30.52 5.87
N SER A 38 -5.63 29.92 5.47
CA SER A 38 -5.44 28.47 5.67
C SER A 38 -5.35 28.10 7.15
N VAL A 39 -4.77 28.96 7.99
CA VAL A 39 -4.73 28.78 9.45
C VAL A 39 -6.15 28.59 10.00
N SER A 40 -7.08 29.49 9.65
CA SER A 40 -8.47 29.39 10.10
C SER A 40 -9.18 28.13 9.61
N CYS A 41 -8.82 27.64 8.43
CA CYS A 41 -9.36 26.37 7.93
C CYS A 41 -8.87 25.19 8.78
N TYR A 42 -7.58 25.14 9.09
CA TYR A 42 -7.04 24.06 9.93
C TYR A 42 -7.51 24.13 11.39
N GLU A 43 -7.66 25.33 11.96
CA GLU A 43 -8.27 25.53 13.29
C GLU A 43 -9.69 24.99 13.30
N LYS A 44 -10.48 25.29 12.26
CA LYS A 44 -11.83 24.74 12.10
C LYS A 44 -11.82 23.23 11.98
N ALA A 45 -10.90 22.64 11.19
CA ALA A 45 -10.77 21.19 11.12
C ALA A 45 -10.47 20.57 12.49
N LEU A 46 -9.64 21.23 13.30
CA LEU A 46 -9.28 20.81 14.66
C LEU A 46 -10.50 20.78 15.60
N GLU A 47 -11.41 21.76 15.47
CA GLU A 47 -12.67 21.79 16.23
C GLU A 47 -13.57 20.58 15.95
N TYR A 48 -13.49 19.97 14.75
CA TYR A 48 -14.25 18.76 14.41
C TYR A 48 -13.57 17.49 14.94
N VAL A 49 -12.24 17.39 14.81
CA VAL A 49 -11.47 16.23 15.30
C VAL A 49 -11.40 16.20 16.83
N GLY A 50 -11.45 17.36 17.50
CA GLY A 50 -11.41 17.47 18.96
C GLY A 50 -12.75 17.20 19.68
N ARG A 51 -13.83 16.84 18.97
CA ARG A 51 -15.15 16.62 19.59
C ARG A 51 -15.21 15.30 20.39
N PRO A 52 -15.96 15.26 21.51
CA PRO A 52 -16.22 14.02 22.23
C PRO A 52 -16.83 12.97 21.28
N GLY A 53 -16.20 11.80 21.18
CA GLY A 53 -16.62 10.71 20.29
C GLY A 53 -15.80 10.53 19.01
N HIS A 54 -14.88 11.44 18.69
CA HIS A 54 -13.92 11.31 17.57
C HIS A 54 -12.44 11.41 17.99
N PRO A 55 -11.94 10.64 18.98
CA PRO A 55 -10.54 10.71 19.37
C PRO A 55 -9.67 9.93 18.37
N GLU A 56 -9.41 10.50 17.20
CA GLU A 56 -8.40 9.99 16.27
C GLU A 56 -7.09 10.76 16.51
N PRO A 57 -6.20 10.29 17.40
CA PRO A 57 -5.04 11.06 17.85
C PRO A 57 -4.08 11.41 16.70
N TRP A 58 -4.04 10.59 15.65
CA TRP A 58 -3.23 10.85 14.47
C TRP A 58 -3.80 11.93 13.55
N GLU A 59 -5.13 12.04 13.40
CA GLU A 59 -5.74 13.18 12.68
C GLU A 59 -5.43 14.49 13.40
N HIS A 60 -5.53 14.47 14.73
CA HIS A 60 -5.21 15.59 15.59
C HIS A 60 -3.72 15.99 15.45
N CYS A 61 -2.80 15.02 15.55
CA CYS A 61 -1.37 15.26 15.37
C CYS A 61 -1.06 15.92 14.03
N VAL A 62 -1.60 15.39 12.93
CA VAL A 62 -1.34 15.89 11.57
C VAL A 62 -1.83 17.32 11.41
N LEU A 63 -3.01 17.66 11.94
CA LEU A 63 -3.51 19.03 11.92
C LEU A 63 -2.63 19.99 12.72
N LEU A 64 -2.22 19.60 13.93
CA LEU A 64 -1.36 20.43 14.78
C LEU A 64 0.02 20.67 14.14
N GLN A 65 0.61 19.64 13.52
CA GLN A 65 1.85 19.78 12.77
C GLN A 65 1.67 20.78 11.61
N GLN A 66 0.59 20.66 10.85
CA GLN A 66 0.32 21.53 9.71
C GLN A 66 0.08 22.98 10.15
N LEU A 67 -0.70 23.20 11.21
CA LEU A 67 -0.89 24.51 11.84
C LEU A 67 0.44 25.13 12.26
N GLY A 68 1.26 24.36 12.98
CA GLY A 68 2.60 24.78 13.38
C GLY A 68 3.47 25.19 12.20
N ALA A 69 3.48 24.39 11.13
CA ALA A 69 4.27 24.66 9.92
C ALA A 69 3.78 25.91 9.16
N VAL A 70 2.47 26.12 9.03
CA VAL A 70 1.90 27.33 8.41
C VAL A 70 2.20 28.57 9.25
N CYS A 71 1.95 28.52 10.57
CA CYS A 71 2.23 29.65 11.45
C CYS A 71 3.72 30.03 11.44
N LEU A 72 4.62 29.04 11.39
CA LEU A 72 6.05 29.27 11.26
C LEU A 72 6.41 30.02 9.96
N ARG A 73 5.86 29.60 8.81
CA ARG A 73 6.08 30.29 7.52
C ARG A 73 5.51 31.71 7.49
N LEU A 74 4.42 31.95 8.19
CA LEU A 74 3.80 33.27 8.35
C LEU A 74 4.53 34.16 9.38
N GLY A 75 5.58 33.67 10.05
CA GLY A 75 6.28 34.41 11.09
C GLY A 75 5.50 34.54 12.41
N ARG A 76 4.41 33.78 12.58
CA ARG A 76 3.61 33.72 13.82
C ARG A 76 4.25 32.75 14.81
N LEU A 77 5.46 33.09 15.26
CA LEU A 77 6.34 32.16 15.96
C LEU A 77 5.75 31.63 17.29
N ARG A 78 5.05 32.48 18.05
CA ARG A 78 4.42 32.07 19.32
C ARG A 78 3.28 31.06 19.11
N GLU A 79 2.48 31.27 18.07
CA GLU A 79 1.41 30.33 17.70
C GLU A 79 2.02 29.02 17.21
N ALA A 80 3.06 29.09 16.37
CA ALA A 80 3.77 27.91 15.89
C ALA A 80 4.34 27.07 17.04
N ASP A 81 4.99 27.70 18.03
CA ASP A 81 5.56 26.99 19.19
C ASP A 81 4.47 26.26 19.99
N LYS A 82 3.34 26.93 20.25
CA LYS A 82 2.19 26.32 20.93
C LYS A 82 1.64 25.12 20.16
N TRP A 83 1.36 25.27 18.87
CA TRP A 83 0.80 24.19 18.06
C TRP A 83 1.73 22.98 17.97
N LEU A 84 3.05 23.20 17.85
CA LEU A 84 4.03 22.13 17.78
C LEU A 84 4.29 21.45 19.13
N GLU A 85 4.18 22.18 20.24
CA GLU A 85 4.23 21.60 21.59
C GLU A 85 3.01 20.71 21.86
N ASP A 86 1.82 21.18 21.52
CA ASP A 86 0.60 20.38 21.59
C ASP A 86 0.70 19.15 20.67
N CYS A 87 1.26 19.29 19.46
CA CYS A 87 1.51 18.18 18.54
C CYS A 87 2.40 17.11 19.15
N SER A 88 3.51 17.51 19.80
CA SER A 88 4.45 16.60 20.46
C SER A 88 3.74 15.80 21.56
N ARG A 89 2.95 16.46 22.41
CA ARG A 89 2.21 15.82 23.50
C ARG A 89 1.20 14.79 22.98
N VAL A 90 0.39 15.15 21.99
CA VAL A 90 -0.58 14.21 21.40
C VAL A 90 0.17 13.05 20.71
N CYS A 91 1.30 13.30 20.05
CA CYS A 91 2.10 12.27 19.41
C CYS A 91 2.74 11.28 20.41
N GLU A 92 3.03 11.71 21.64
CA GLU A 92 3.51 10.85 22.73
C GLU A 92 2.39 9.95 23.30
N GLU A 93 1.17 10.46 23.35
CA GLU A 93 -0.02 9.75 23.84
C GLU A 93 -0.66 8.85 22.77
N ALA A 94 -0.41 9.12 21.48
CA ALA A 94 -1.00 8.38 20.38
C ALA A 94 -0.49 6.93 20.29
N ASP A 95 -1.41 5.97 20.22
CA ASP A 95 -1.10 4.57 19.95
C ASP A 95 -0.92 4.30 18.45
N GLY A 96 -0.05 3.35 18.11
CA GLY A 96 0.19 2.92 16.72
C GLY A 96 1.05 3.89 15.90
N HIS A 97 0.73 4.01 14.61
CA HIS A 97 1.49 4.82 13.65
C HIS A 97 0.57 5.63 12.73
N PRO A 98 0.98 6.83 12.31
CA PRO A 98 0.17 7.65 11.42
C PRO A 98 0.02 7.02 10.02
N ARG A 99 0.98 6.19 9.57
CA ARG A 99 0.86 5.43 8.32
C ARG A 99 -0.25 4.39 8.31
N ASP A 100 -0.59 3.85 9.47
CA ASP A 100 -1.61 2.81 9.63
C ASP A 100 -2.96 3.42 10.03
N ALA A 101 -2.99 4.74 10.32
CA ALA A 101 -4.18 5.46 10.72
C ALA A 101 -5.10 5.77 9.52
N VAL A 102 -6.41 5.71 9.75
CA VAL A 102 -7.42 6.12 8.77
C VAL A 102 -7.61 7.63 8.90
N LEU A 103 -6.84 8.40 8.15
CA LEU A 103 -6.88 9.87 8.23
C LEU A 103 -8.02 10.45 7.40
N PHE A 104 -8.88 11.20 8.09
CA PHE A 104 -10.05 11.92 7.59
C PHE A 104 -10.92 11.06 6.67
N GLN A 105 -11.37 9.92 7.19
CA GLN A 105 -12.16 8.92 6.44
C GLN A 105 -11.47 8.43 5.16
N ARG A 106 -10.15 8.22 5.20
CA ARG A 106 -9.30 7.77 4.07
C ARG A 106 -9.12 8.81 2.95
N SER A 107 -9.54 10.05 3.17
CA SER A 107 -9.26 11.14 2.23
C SER A 107 -7.76 11.47 2.17
N PHE A 108 -7.03 11.13 3.23
CA PHE A 108 -5.60 11.32 3.33
C PHE A 108 -4.91 10.04 3.78
N SER A 109 -3.63 9.93 3.44
CA SER A 109 -2.72 8.91 3.95
C SER A 109 -1.33 9.52 4.08
N THR A 110 -0.53 8.97 4.99
CA THR A 110 0.88 9.30 5.11
C THR A 110 1.68 8.00 5.11
N SER A 111 2.91 8.03 4.60
CA SER A 111 3.83 6.89 4.71
C SER A 111 4.70 6.97 5.96
N GLN A 112 4.58 8.04 6.74
CA GLN A 112 5.46 8.30 7.88
C GLN A 112 5.21 7.33 9.03
N THR A 113 6.29 6.77 9.55
CA THR A 113 6.30 6.11 10.85
C THR A 113 6.15 7.13 11.98
N ARG A 114 5.80 6.66 13.18
CA ARG A 114 5.69 7.52 14.37
C ARG A 114 6.99 8.28 14.67
N LEU A 115 8.14 7.62 14.54
CA LEU A 115 9.44 8.24 14.81
C LEU A 115 9.81 9.28 13.73
N GLU A 116 9.46 9.04 12.46
CA GLU A 116 9.66 10.03 11.39
C GLU A 116 8.80 11.27 11.61
N PHE A 117 7.53 11.06 11.99
CA PHE A 117 6.61 12.12 12.33
C PHE A 117 7.14 12.95 13.52
N ALA A 118 7.51 12.30 14.63
CA ALA A 118 8.07 12.97 15.79
C ALA A 118 9.38 13.72 15.47
N SER A 119 10.27 13.12 14.66
CA SER A 119 11.51 13.78 14.21
C SER A 119 11.21 15.05 13.39
N MET A 120 10.18 15.02 12.53
CA MET A 120 9.73 16.18 11.78
C MET A 120 9.20 17.28 12.70
N VAL A 121 8.36 16.94 13.68
CA VAL A 121 7.85 17.89 14.68
C VAL A 121 9.01 18.53 15.46
N ALA A 122 9.98 17.74 15.92
CA ALA A 122 11.17 18.24 16.60
C ALA A 122 11.99 19.19 15.72
N LYS A 123 12.16 18.91 14.42
CA LYS A 123 12.81 19.83 13.46
C LYS A 123 12.06 21.15 13.32
N LEU A 124 10.73 21.12 13.27
CA LEU A 124 9.90 22.33 13.23
C LEU A 124 10.04 23.13 14.53
N ARG A 125 10.01 22.47 15.70
CA ARG A 125 10.21 23.13 17.01
C ARG A 125 11.61 23.76 17.13
N ALA A 126 12.63 23.08 16.63
CA ALA A 126 13.99 23.61 16.56
C ALA A 126 14.03 24.89 15.73
N LYS A 127 13.42 24.88 14.55
CA LYS A 127 13.34 26.05 13.68
C LYS A 127 12.57 27.20 14.33
N THR A 128 11.40 26.94 14.92
CA THR A 128 10.62 27.96 15.64
C THR A 128 11.43 28.58 16.77
N SER A 129 12.12 27.76 17.57
CA SER A 129 12.95 28.23 18.69
C SER A 129 14.14 29.08 18.21
N MET A 130 14.77 28.69 17.10
CA MET A 130 15.84 29.46 16.47
C MET A 130 15.35 30.81 15.96
N ASP A 131 14.20 30.83 15.26
CA ASP A 131 13.60 32.06 14.73
C ASP A 131 13.11 32.99 15.86
N MET A 132 12.81 32.45 17.05
CA MET A 132 12.51 33.22 18.27
C MET A 132 13.76 33.72 19.03
N GLY A 133 14.96 33.32 18.62
CA GLY A 133 16.22 33.66 19.30
C GLY A 133 16.55 32.81 20.52
N ASN A 134 15.87 31.68 20.75
CA ASN A 134 16.17 30.74 21.82
C ASN A 134 17.07 29.61 21.32
N GLU A 135 18.38 29.89 21.24
CA GLU A 135 19.37 28.94 20.72
C GLU A 135 19.47 27.65 21.53
N THR A 136 19.32 27.72 22.85
CA THR A 136 19.44 26.55 23.74
C THR A 136 18.35 25.53 23.44
N ARG A 137 17.09 26.00 23.43
CA ARG A 137 15.92 25.15 23.12
C ARG A 137 15.98 24.65 21.68
N ALA A 138 16.49 25.45 20.74
CA ALA A 138 16.71 24.99 19.37
C ALA A 138 17.71 23.83 19.29
N ARG A 139 18.83 23.89 20.03
CA ARG A 139 19.84 22.81 20.06
C ARG A 139 19.29 21.53 20.68
N GLU A 140 18.48 21.64 21.74
CA GLU A 140 17.80 20.49 22.36
C GLU A 140 16.91 19.77 21.36
N PHE A 141 16.05 20.49 20.64
CA PHE A 141 15.19 19.89 19.62
C PHE A 141 15.96 19.33 18.42
N VAL A 142 17.09 19.93 18.04
CA VAL A 142 17.99 19.33 17.02
C VAL A 142 18.57 18.01 17.51
N ALA A 143 19.00 17.94 18.78
CA ALA A 143 19.52 16.72 19.37
C ALA A 143 18.45 15.63 19.46
N GLU A 144 17.23 16.00 19.86
CA GLU A 144 16.06 15.12 19.89
C GLU A 144 15.73 14.59 18.49
N ALA A 145 15.63 15.46 17.49
CA ALA A 145 15.37 15.06 16.11
C ALA A 145 16.41 14.08 15.57
N LYS A 146 17.70 14.30 15.91
CA LYS A 146 18.80 13.38 15.57
C LYS A 146 18.70 12.06 16.32
N ALA A 147 18.33 12.07 17.60
CA ALA A 147 18.13 10.85 18.38
C ALA A 147 16.97 10.00 17.82
N LEU A 148 15.85 10.63 17.46
CA LEU A 148 14.71 9.99 16.81
C LEU A 148 15.10 9.42 15.43
N GLN A 149 15.92 10.14 14.66
CA GLN A 149 16.43 9.67 13.38
C GLN A 149 17.46 8.53 13.53
N ALA A 150 18.28 8.55 14.57
CA ALA A 150 19.19 7.46 14.88
C ALA A 150 18.41 6.20 15.30
N ALA A 151 17.34 6.37 16.08
CA ALA A 151 16.42 5.28 16.44
C ALA A 151 15.71 4.69 15.22
N LEU A 152 15.45 5.50 14.18
CA LEU A 152 14.96 5.01 12.89
C LEU A 152 16.00 4.17 12.16
N SER A 153 17.29 4.52 12.18
CA SER A 153 18.36 3.72 11.57
C SER A 153 18.84 2.53 12.43
N GLY A 154 18.24 2.34 13.61
CA GLY A 154 18.64 1.33 14.58
C GLY A 154 18.18 -0.09 14.25
N ASP A 155 18.45 -1.00 15.17
CA ASP A 155 18.08 -2.42 15.08
C ASP A 155 16.57 -2.59 14.83
N ALA A 156 16.22 -3.27 13.74
CA ALA A 156 14.84 -3.51 13.37
C ALA A 156 14.07 -4.33 14.43
N VAL A 157 14.75 -5.18 15.19
CA VAL A 157 14.16 -5.94 16.30
C VAL A 157 13.75 -5.01 17.43
N GLU A 158 14.64 -4.08 17.83
CA GLU A 158 14.34 -3.10 18.88
C GLU A 158 13.16 -2.20 18.49
N ARG A 159 13.11 -1.74 17.22
CA ARG A 159 11.98 -0.92 16.72
C ARG A 159 10.65 -1.68 16.77
N GLN A 160 10.65 -2.96 16.43
CA GLN A 160 9.43 -3.78 16.46
C GLN A 160 8.94 -4.07 17.88
N GLU A 161 9.86 -4.28 18.82
CA GLU A 161 9.54 -4.54 20.22
C GLU A 161 9.11 -3.28 20.98
N ALA A 162 9.61 -2.10 20.60
CA ALA A 162 9.24 -0.83 21.22
C ALA A 162 7.74 -0.50 21.11
N GLY A 163 7.05 -1.02 20.10
CA GLY A 163 5.60 -0.83 19.89
C GLY A 163 4.69 -1.80 20.66
N ARG A 164 5.24 -2.75 21.44
CA ARG A 164 4.44 -3.70 22.24
C ARG A 164 4.35 -3.25 23.70
N PRO A 165 3.18 -3.41 24.36
CA PRO A 165 3.03 -3.06 25.77
C PRO A 165 4.05 -3.81 26.63
N ARG A 166 4.87 -3.06 27.38
CA ARG A 166 5.97 -3.58 28.19
C ARG A 166 5.43 -4.26 29.46
N ALA A 167 5.38 -5.58 29.44
CA ALA A 167 5.46 -6.36 30.67
C ALA A 167 6.94 -6.56 31.00
N LYS A 168 7.46 -5.87 32.03
CA LYS A 168 8.79 -6.14 32.57
C LYS A 168 8.79 -7.58 33.08
N THR A 169 9.48 -8.46 32.36
CA THR A 169 9.59 -9.89 32.69
C THR A 169 11.05 -10.24 32.89
N ALA A 170 11.35 -11.24 33.72
CA ALA A 170 12.71 -11.74 33.95
C ALA A 170 13.45 -12.09 32.64
N THR A 171 12.71 -12.40 31.57
CA THR A 171 13.21 -12.64 30.22
C THR A 171 13.87 -11.42 29.57
N GLU A 172 13.48 -10.19 29.93
CA GLU A 172 14.12 -8.98 29.40
C GLU A 172 15.54 -8.82 29.91
N ASP A 173 15.75 -9.04 31.22
CA ASP A 173 17.06 -8.88 31.84
C ASP A 173 18.04 -9.97 31.38
N ALA A 174 17.56 -11.21 31.19
CA ALA A 174 18.36 -12.28 30.60
C ALA A 174 18.84 -11.95 29.18
N ASN A 175 18.00 -11.34 28.34
CA ASN A 175 18.39 -10.93 26.99
C ASN A 175 19.37 -9.76 26.99
N LYS A 176 19.20 -8.78 27.88
CA LYS A 176 20.19 -7.68 28.03
C LYS A 176 21.54 -8.23 28.44
N GLN A 177 21.55 -9.17 29.39
CA GLN A 177 22.78 -9.83 29.85
C GLN A 177 23.45 -10.60 28.71
N LEU A 178 22.68 -11.33 27.89
CA LEU A 178 23.20 -12.06 26.72
C LEU A 178 23.93 -11.15 25.70
N TRP A 179 23.44 -9.92 25.50
CA TRP A 179 24.08 -8.95 24.61
C TRP A 179 25.21 -8.15 25.26
N ALA A 180 25.27 -8.11 26.60
CA ALA A 180 26.36 -7.50 27.34
C ALA A 180 27.58 -8.44 27.51
N GLU A 181 27.35 -9.76 27.53
CA GLU A 181 28.41 -10.76 27.61
C GLU A 181 29.26 -10.80 26.32
N GLU A 182 30.56 -11.05 26.46
CA GLU A 182 31.46 -11.24 25.31
C GLU A 182 31.24 -12.63 24.70
N PRO A 183 31.04 -12.76 23.37
CA PRO A 183 30.79 -14.05 22.77
C PRO A 183 32.06 -14.91 22.82
N ALA A 184 31.94 -16.13 23.33
CA ALA A 184 33.04 -17.09 23.38
C ALA A 184 33.39 -17.63 21.98
N GLU A 185 32.43 -17.56 21.06
CA GLU A 185 32.56 -18.03 19.69
C GLU A 185 31.79 -17.09 18.76
N GLU A 186 32.40 -16.75 17.63
CA GLU A 186 31.78 -15.94 16.60
C GLU A 186 31.78 -16.70 15.26
N VAL A 187 30.60 -16.92 14.69
CA VAL A 187 30.40 -17.72 13.49
C VAL A 187 29.77 -16.85 12.40
N ILE A 188 30.47 -16.71 11.27
CA ILE A 188 29.91 -16.05 10.09
C ILE A 188 29.11 -17.08 9.29
N LEU A 189 27.80 -16.86 9.21
CA LEU A 189 26.87 -17.68 8.46
C LEU A 189 27.05 -17.44 6.96
N LYS A 190 27.22 -18.54 6.21
CA LYS A 190 27.34 -18.52 4.75
C LYS A 190 26.09 -19.03 4.06
N GLU A 191 25.25 -19.75 4.77
CA GLU A 191 24.05 -20.39 4.24
C GLU A 191 22.80 -19.74 4.83
N TYR A 192 21.84 -19.47 3.96
CA TYR A 192 20.53 -18.93 4.29
C TYR A 192 19.58 -19.19 3.11
N ARG A 193 18.29 -18.95 3.31
CA ARG A 193 17.30 -18.97 2.22
C ARG A 193 16.70 -17.58 2.05
N PHE A 194 16.29 -17.22 0.85
CA PHE A 194 15.44 -16.04 0.66
C PHE A 194 14.40 -16.26 -0.42
N MET A 195 13.35 -15.45 -0.38
CA MET A 195 12.27 -15.43 -1.37
C MET A 195 11.96 -13.99 -1.76
N ASP A 196 11.99 -13.71 -3.05
CA ASP A 196 11.57 -12.42 -3.59
C ASP A 196 10.04 -12.39 -3.79
N GLU A 197 9.36 -11.50 -3.06
CA GLU A 197 7.90 -11.33 -3.11
C GLU A 197 7.47 -10.14 -3.98
N GLY A 198 8.39 -9.53 -4.74
CA GLY A 198 8.16 -8.32 -5.54
C GLY A 198 8.70 -7.09 -4.80
N PRO A 199 7.85 -6.30 -4.10
CA PRO A 199 8.32 -5.12 -3.35
C PRO A 199 9.17 -5.47 -2.11
N THR A 200 9.21 -6.74 -1.70
CA THR A 200 9.91 -7.18 -0.49
C THR A 200 10.66 -8.47 -0.73
N VAL A 201 11.74 -8.68 0.03
CA VAL A 201 12.51 -9.92 0.06
C VAL A 201 12.44 -10.52 1.46
N LEU A 202 12.04 -11.78 1.54
CA LEU A 202 11.97 -12.53 2.78
C LEU A 202 13.24 -13.35 2.96
N VAL A 203 14.14 -12.92 3.83
CA VAL A 203 15.31 -13.71 4.26
C VAL A 203 14.88 -14.68 5.36
N MET A 204 15.24 -15.94 5.22
CA MET A 204 14.85 -17.03 6.12
C MET A 204 16.10 -17.73 6.65
N LEU A 205 16.24 -17.71 7.96
CA LEU A 205 17.27 -18.44 8.70
C LEU A 205 16.60 -19.53 9.53
N ASP A 206 16.57 -20.76 9.00
CA ASP A 206 16.26 -21.96 9.78
C ASP A 206 17.39 -22.20 10.80
N LEU A 207 17.05 -22.15 12.08
CA LEU A 207 18.05 -22.14 13.14
C LEU A 207 18.77 -23.49 13.24
N ASN A 208 18.08 -24.59 13.00
CA ASN A 208 18.67 -25.91 13.14
C ASN A 208 19.60 -26.24 11.97
N GLU A 209 19.18 -25.87 10.76
CA GLU A 209 19.92 -26.15 9.53
C GLU A 209 21.15 -25.24 9.40
N HIS A 210 20.98 -23.92 9.57
CA HIS A 210 22.04 -22.98 9.21
C HIS A 210 23.07 -22.72 10.31
N THR A 211 22.75 -22.97 11.59
CA THR A 211 23.72 -22.75 12.69
C THR A 211 24.63 -23.94 12.93
N GLY A 212 24.28 -25.13 12.41
CA GLY A 212 24.97 -26.39 12.67
C GLY A 212 24.75 -26.98 14.07
N LEU A 213 23.96 -26.33 14.94
CA LEU A 213 23.65 -26.83 16.29
C LEU A 213 22.48 -27.83 16.33
N GLY A 214 21.75 -27.99 15.22
CA GLY A 214 20.55 -28.81 15.19
C GLY A 214 19.46 -28.26 16.14
N ILE A 215 18.71 -29.15 16.78
CA ILE A 215 17.52 -28.82 17.59
C ILE A 215 17.85 -27.88 18.76
N GLU A 216 19.08 -27.96 19.31
CA GLU A 216 19.53 -27.12 20.44
C GLU A 216 19.40 -25.62 20.12
N ALA A 217 19.63 -25.20 18.87
CA ALA A 217 19.47 -23.80 18.48
C ALA A 217 18.02 -23.31 18.63
N SER A 218 17.05 -24.10 18.16
CA SER A 218 15.63 -23.76 18.25
C SER A 218 15.09 -23.75 19.69
N GLU A 219 15.64 -24.59 20.55
CA GLU A 219 15.26 -24.65 21.97
C GLU A 219 15.88 -23.48 22.75
N SER A 220 17.11 -23.10 22.41
CA SER A 220 17.84 -21.99 23.05
C SER A 220 17.28 -20.61 22.69
N VAL A 221 16.58 -20.47 21.56
CA VAL A 221 15.88 -19.25 21.20
C VAL A 221 14.51 -19.23 21.84
N SER A 222 14.31 -18.36 22.82
CA SER A 222 13.02 -18.10 23.46
C SER A 222 12.31 -16.86 22.88
N SER A 223 13.06 -15.86 22.40
CA SER A 223 12.55 -14.54 22.03
C SER A 223 13.22 -13.96 20.79
N LEU A 224 12.52 -13.06 20.09
CA LEU A 224 13.08 -12.27 18.99
C LEU A 224 14.24 -11.37 19.45
N ARG A 225 14.31 -11.04 20.74
CA ARG A 225 15.37 -10.18 21.33
C ARG A 225 16.76 -10.83 21.35
N GLN A 226 16.86 -12.11 21.01
CA GLN A 226 18.13 -12.79 20.81
C GLN A 226 18.73 -12.52 19.41
N PHE A 227 18.02 -11.75 18.60
CA PHE A 227 18.45 -11.31 17.28
C PHE A 227 18.62 -9.80 17.27
N ARG A 228 19.51 -9.31 16.39
CA ARG A 228 19.59 -7.92 15.97
C ARG A 228 19.65 -7.87 14.45
N VAL A 229 18.92 -6.95 13.85
CA VAL A 229 18.96 -6.70 12.40
C VAL A 229 19.41 -5.26 12.21
N ASN A 230 20.72 -5.12 12.01
CA ASN A 230 21.40 -3.84 11.86
C ASN A 230 21.43 -3.45 10.38
N CYS A 231 20.61 -2.48 10.01
CA CYS A 231 20.58 -1.92 8.66
C CYS A 231 21.41 -0.62 8.64
N GLN A 232 22.72 -0.74 8.46
CA GLN A 232 23.61 0.41 8.34
C GLN A 232 23.69 0.90 6.88
N GLU A 233 24.31 2.06 6.65
CA GLU A 233 24.38 2.70 5.32
C GLU A 233 25.04 1.81 4.25
N LYS A 234 25.94 0.89 4.63
CA LYS A 234 26.71 0.05 3.69
C LYS A 234 26.39 -1.44 3.74
N ALA A 235 25.79 -1.91 4.83
CA ALA A 235 25.57 -3.33 5.06
C ALA A 235 24.27 -3.58 5.84
N VAL A 236 23.63 -4.71 5.55
CA VAL A 236 22.54 -5.24 6.37
C VAL A 236 23.09 -6.46 7.08
N GLN A 237 23.16 -6.42 8.41
CA GLN A 237 23.72 -7.49 9.21
C GLN A 237 22.65 -8.07 10.13
N ILE A 238 22.46 -9.39 10.06
CA ILE A 238 21.61 -10.13 10.98
C ILE A 238 22.51 -10.83 11.99
N ASP A 239 22.48 -10.36 13.23
CA ASP A 239 23.17 -10.98 14.36
C ASP A 239 22.21 -11.84 15.16
N MET A 240 22.68 -12.97 15.66
CA MET A 240 21.98 -13.81 16.62
C MET A 240 22.94 -14.20 17.74
N ARG A 241 22.51 -14.11 18.99
CA ARG A 241 23.24 -14.65 20.13
C ARG A 241 22.47 -15.76 20.81
N LEU A 242 23.17 -16.86 21.08
CA LEU A 242 22.63 -18.03 21.75
C LEU A 242 23.51 -18.37 22.95
N ARG A 243 22.88 -18.67 24.09
CA ARG A 243 23.56 -19.31 25.21
C ARG A 243 23.39 -20.82 25.05
N ARG A 244 24.50 -21.52 24.92
CA ARG A 244 24.53 -22.98 24.77
C ARG A 244 24.27 -23.68 26.10
N SER A 245 24.02 -24.99 26.06
CA SER A 245 23.85 -25.83 27.25
C SER A 245 25.06 -25.82 28.21
N ASP A 246 26.26 -25.53 27.71
CA ASP A 246 27.49 -25.37 28.51
C ASP A 246 27.63 -23.97 29.17
N GLY A 247 26.65 -23.09 28.97
CA GLY A 247 26.62 -21.73 29.49
C GLY A 247 27.39 -20.70 28.64
N ARG A 248 28.11 -21.11 27.59
CA ARG A 248 28.85 -20.18 26.72
C ARG A 248 27.92 -19.47 25.76
N VAL A 249 28.25 -18.23 25.42
CA VAL A 249 27.52 -17.42 24.44
C VAL A 249 28.22 -17.53 23.09
N SER A 250 27.50 -18.00 22.07
CA SER A 250 27.95 -17.98 20.67
C SER A 250 27.20 -16.86 19.92
N GLN A 251 27.92 -16.09 19.11
CA GLN A 251 27.36 -15.08 18.20
C GLN A 251 27.42 -15.58 16.76
N TYR A 252 26.29 -15.56 16.08
CA TYR A 252 26.17 -15.89 14.66
C TYR A 252 25.89 -14.60 13.89
N ARG A 253 26.65 -14.35 12.82
CA ARG A 253 26.53 -13.15 11.99
C ARG A 253 26.22 -13.54 10.56
N LEU A 254 25.14 -13.02 10.00
CA LEU A 254 24.81 -13.13 8.57
C LEU A 254 24.93 -11.74 7.93
N PRO A 255 26.07 -11.43 7.30
CA PRO A 255 26.25 -10.19 6.55
C PRO A 255 25.57 -10.28 5.19
N LEU A 256 24.69 -9.32 4.90
CA LEU A 256 24.01 -9.19 3.61
C LEU A 256 24.55 -7.93 2.91
N GLU A 257 25.63 -8.09 2.17
CA GLU A 257 26.34 -7.00 1.50
C GLU A 257 26.37 -7.19 -0.03
N PRO A 258 26.17 -6.12 -0.83
CA PRO A 258 25.80 -4.76 -0.45
C PRO A 258 24.28 -4.52 -0.59
N LEU A 259 23.47 -4.81 0.44
CA LEU A 259 22.01 -4.61 0.37
C LEU A 259 21.52 -3.27 0.92
N ALA A 260 22.34 -2.54 1.68
CA ALA A 260 21.89 -1.35 2.41
C ALA A 260 21.29 -0.24 1.54
N HIS A 261 21.83 -0.06 0.33
CA HIS A 261 21.32 0.92 -0.62
C HIS A 261 20.10 0.43 -1.40
N GLU A 262 19.84 -0.88 -1.42
CA GLU A 262 18.72 -1.47 -2.16
C GLU A 262 17.47 -1.65 -1.30
N ILE A 263 17.62 -1.63 0.02
CA ILE A 263 16.51 -1.78 0.97
C ILE A 263 16.11 -0.46 1.63
N ILE A 264 14.91 -0.45 2.22
CA ILE A 264 14.39 0.56 3.14
C ILE A 264 14.63 0.01 4.55
N PRO A 265 15.71 0.44 5.25
CA PRO A 265 16.00 0.02 6.62
C PRO A 265 14.79 0.12 7.53
N GLU A 266 14.05 1.22 7.44
CA GLU A 266 12.93 1.61 8.30
C GLU A 266 11.77 0.60 8.27
N ASP A 267 11.55 -0.03 7.11
CA ASP A 267 10.48 -0.99 6.90
C ASP A 267 10.90 -2.43 7.14
N THR A 268 12.16 -2.69 7.50
CA THR A 268 12.60 -4.06 7.77
C THR A 268 11.86 -4.66 8.97
N VAL A 269 11.26 -5.84 8.79
CA VAL A 269 10.44 -6.52 9.82
C VAL A 269 10.99 -7.93 10.13
N PRO A 270 11.62 -8.12 11.29
CA PRO A 270 12.01 -9.46 11.78
C PRO A 270 10.85 -10.21 12.47
N LYS A 271 10.69 -11.49 12.18
CA LYS A 271 9.67 -12.37 12.79
C LYS A 271 10.27 -13.70 13.15
N LEU A 272 10.06 -14.13 14.38
CA LEU A 272 10.35 -15.49 14.80
C LEU A 272 9.12 -16.36 14.51
N ARG A 273 9.30 -17.43 13.73
CA ARG A 273 8.24 -18.40 13.40
C ARG A 273 8.65 -19.81 13.76
N GLY A 274 7.67 -20.71 13.81
CA GLY A 274 7.87 -22.13 14.10
C GLY A 274 7.54 -22.49 15.54
N LYS A 275 7.49 -23.80 15.81
CA LYS A 275 7.32 -24.35 17.16
C LYS A 275 8.68 -24.54 17.82
N GLU A 276 8.69 -24.77 19.12
CA GLU A 276 9.87 -25.23 19.84
C GLU A 276 10.48 -26.45 19.14
N GLY A 277 11.81 -26.44 18.96
CA GLY A 277 12.55 -27.45 18.18
C GLY A 277 12.56 -27.27 16.65
N LYS A 278 11.76 -26.38 16.06
CA LYS A 278 11.78 -26.02 14.63
C LYS A 278 11.54 -24.53 14.41
N ARG A 279 12.30 -23.68 15.11
CA ARG A 279 12.19 -22.23 15.01
C ARG A 279 13.00 -21.73 13.81
N ARG A 280 12.49 -20.70 13.15
CA ARG A 280 13.17 -19.98 12.08
C ARG A 280 12.99 -18.48 12.24
N LEU A 281 14.03 -17.72 11.92
CA LEU A 281 13.95 -16.27 11.80
C LEU A 281 13.58 -15.91 10.36
N GLU A 282 12.54 -15.09 10.21
CA GLU A 282 12.12 -14.49 8.96
C GLU A 282 12.39 -12.98 9.02
N VAL A 283 13.30 -12.46 8.20
CA VAL A 283 13.57 -11.03 8.08
C VAL A 283 13.03 -10.53 6.75
N LYS A 284 11.95 -9.74 6.81
CA LYS A 284 11.34 -9.15 5.62
C LYS A 284 12.01 -7.81 5.33
N LEU A 285 12.81 -7.77 4.26
CA LEU A 285 13.48 -6.59 3.74
C LEU A 285 12.58 -5.91 2.70
N PHE A 286 12.43 -4.60 2.76
CA PHE A 286 11.63 -3.84 1.79
C PHE A 286 12.54 -3.21 0.77
N LYS A 287 12.26 -3.39 -0.53
CA LYS A 287 13.10 -2.83 -1.59
C LYS A 287 12.78 -1.35 -1.77
N ARG A 288 13.82 -0.54 -2.02
CA ARG A 288 13.63 0.83 -2.52
C ARG A 288 13.00 0.81 -3.91
N GLU A 289 13.50 -0.05 -4.79
CA GLU A 289 12.96 -0.29 -6.13
C GLU A 289 12.03 -1.52 -6.12
N LYS A 290 10.72 -1.28 -6.04
CA LYS A 290 9.70 -2.33 -5.88
C LYS A 290 9.62 -3.31 -7.06
N ASP A 291 9.95 -2.84 -8.26
CA ASP A 291 9.84 -3.63 -9.49
C ASP A 291 11.11 -4.43 -9.82
N ARG A 292 12.22 -4.15 -9.13
CA ARG A 292 13.49 -4.83 -9.37
C ARG A 292 13.48 -6.21 -8.72
N ARG A 293 13.48 -7.27 -9.53
CA ARG A 293 13.61 -8.64 -9.02
C ARG A 293 15.04 -8.93 -8.57
N TRP A 294 15.17 -9.66 -7.47
CA TRP A 294 16.43 -10.11 -6.91
C TRP A 294 16.63 -11.59 -7.19
N TYR A 295 17.85 -11.95 -7.60
CA TYR A 295 18.28 -13.31 -7.91
C TYR A 295 19.70 -13.51 -7.39
N GLY A 296 20.09 -14.76 -7.14
CA GLY A 296 21.45 -15.11 -6.74
C GLY A 296 21.67 -15.06 -5.22
N ASP A 297 22.93 -15.05 -4.80
CA ASP A 297 23.34 -15.08 -3.40
C ASP A 297 23.67 -13.66 -2.89
N LEU A 298 22.84 -13.17 -1.99
CA LEU A 298 22.92 -11.89 -1.26
C LEU A 298 24.15 -11.79 -0.34
N VAL A 299 24.78 -12.90 0.05
CA VAL A 299 26.01 -12.92 0.86
C VAL A 299 27.25 -12.84 -0.03
N SER A 300 27.18 -13.36 -1.25
CA SER A 300 28.35 -13.47 -2.14
C SER A 300 28.91 -12.14 -2.67
N GLY A 301 28.27 -10.99 -2.37
CA GLY A 301 28.69 -9.68 -2.86
C GLY A 301 28.55 -9.49 -4.38
N THR A 302 28.10 -10.51 -5.10
CA THR A 302 27.77 -10.39 -6.51
C THR A 302 26.50 -9.55 -6.60
N PRO A 303 26.54 -8.33 -7.17
CA PRO A 303 25.35 -7.49 -7.24
C PRO A 303 24.24 -8.31 -7.93
N PRO A 304 23.01 -8.31 -7.38
CA PRO A 304 21.91 -9.09 -7.95
C PRO A 304 21.79 -8.65 -9.40
N VAL A 305 22.16 -9.55 -10.31
CA VAL A 305 22.26 -9.26 -11.73
C VAL A 305 20.86 -8.86 -12.16
N ALA A 306 20.68 -7.56 -12.38
CA ALA A 306 19.51 -7.08 -13.08
C ALA A 306 19.61 -7.74 -14.45
N LEU A 307 18.80 -8.79 -14.68
CA LEU A 307 18.35 -9.08 -16.02
C LEU A 307 17.71 -7.77 -16.46
N GLN A 308 18.46 -6.96 -17.21
CA GLN A 308 17.91 -5.93 -18.05
C GLN A 308 16.71 -6.61 -18.69
N THR A 309 15.52 -6.16 -18.33
CA THR A 309 14.31 -6.53 -19.03
C THR A 309 14.65 -6.34 -20.49
N LYS A 310 14.75 -7.49 -21.17
CA LYS A 310 15.22 -7.62 -22.55
C LYS A 310 14.65 -6.45 -23.33
N ALA A 311 15.55 -5.62 -23.88
CA ALA A 311 15.23 -4.38 -24.56
C ALA A 311 13.88 -4.51 -25.29
N ALA A 312 12.95 -3.62 -24.93
CA ALA A 312 11.66 -3.54 -25.58
C ALA A 312 11.86 -3.64 -27.10
N ALA A 313 11.07 -4.52 -27.72
CA ALA A 313 10.92 -4.57 -29.17
C ALA A 313 10.73 -3.15 -29.73
N PRO A 314 11.23 -2.87 -30.95
CA PRO A 314 11.25 -1.52 -31.50
C PRO A 314 9.88 -0.87 -31.44
N ALA A 315 9.85 0.36 -30.92
CA ALA A 315 8.68 1.18 -30.69
C ALA A 315 7.66 1.10 -31.83
N SER A 316 6.55 0.40 -31.59
CA SER A 316 5.33 0.55 -32.38
C SER A 316 4.37 1.49 -31.67
N LYS A 317 4.09 2.61 -32.36
CA LYS A 317 3.11 3.68 -32.09
C LYS A 317 3.56 4.76 -31.10
N ALA A 318 3.79 5.94 -31.68
CA ALA A 318 3.99 7.19 -30.98
C ALA A 318 2.87 7.43 -29.92
N PRO A 319 3.20 8.05 -28.78
CA PRO A 319 2.20 8.41 -27.77
C PRO A 319 1.11 9.29 -28.41
N ALA A 320 -0.14 9.06 -28.01
CA ALA A 320 -1.27 9.87 -28.47
C ALA A 320 -1.01 11.36 -28.18
N LYS A 321 -0.76 12.13 -29.24
CA LYS A 321 -0.60 13.59 -29.20
C LYS A 321 -1.91 14.22 -28.70
N GLY A 322 -1.82 15.27 -27.88
CA GLY A 322 -3.00 16.01 -27.39
C GLY A 322 -3.52 15.59 -26.01
N THR A 323 -2.71 14.88 -25.21
CA THR A 323 -3.00 14.64 -23.78
C THR A 323 -2.34 15.73 -22.91
N ILE A 324 -2.83 15.93 -21.68
CA ILE A 324 -2.30 16.93 -20.72
C ILE A 324 -0.78 16.78 -20.50
N LEU A 325 -0.25 15.57 -20.65
CA LEU A 325 1.16 15.25 -20.48
C LEU A 325 2.00 15.47 -21.75
N ASN A 326 1.38 15.78 -22.89
CA ASN A 326 2.06 16.04 -24.16
C ASN A 326 1.29 17.09 -24.98
N PRO A 327 1.43 18.38 -24.62
CA PRO A 327 0.66 19.47 -25.24
C PRO A 327 0.98 19.60 -26.74
N LEU A 328 -0.03 19.98 -27.52
CA LEU A 328 0.12 20.25 -28.95
C LEU A 328 1.07 21.45 -29.15
N THR A 329 1.89 21.39 -30.20
CA THR A 329 2.76 22.50 -30.57
C THR A 329 1.94 23.70 -31.09
N ALA A 330 2.49 24.91 -31.02
CA ALA A 330 1.80 26.13 -31.45
C ALA A 330 1.33 26.07 -32.93
N GLU A 331 2.10 25.40 -33.80
CA GLU A 331 1.74 25.19 -35.21
C GLU A 331 0.60 24.19 -35.39
N GLU A 332 0.51 23.16 -34.54
CA GLU A 332 -0.59 22.19 -34.52
C GLU A 332 -1.87 22.82 -33.97
N ILE A 333 -1.75 23.68 -32.95
CA ILE A 333 -2.88 24.48 -32.41
C ILE A 333 -3.44 25.41 -33.50
N ALA A 334 -2.57 26.01 -34.31
CA ALA A 334 -3.00 26.89 -35.41
C ALA A 334 -3.74 26.15 -36.55
N LYS A 335 -3.57 24.83 -36.66
CA LYS A 335 -4.26 23.96 -37.63
C LYS A 335 -5.58 23.39 -37.12
N LEU A 336 -5.92 23.59 -35.84
CA LEU A 336 -7.21 23.18 -35.32
C LEU A 336 -8.34 23.99 -35.98
N PRO A 337 -9.49 23.35 -36.29
CA PRO A 337 -10.63 24.05 -36.86
C PRO A 337 -11.07 25.16 -35.90
N LYS A 338 -11.01 26.40 -36.38
CA LYS A 338 -11.47 27.56 -35.61
C LYS A 338 -13.00 27.51 -35.54
N PRO A 339 -13.60 27.72 -34.36
CA PRO A 339 -15.06 27.80 -34.25
C PRO A 339 -15.50 29.08 -34.97
N GLY A 340 -16.07 28.94 -36.17
CA GLY A 340 -16.52 30.06 -36.99
C GLY A 340 -17.33 29.68 -38.23
N ASP A 341 -16.95 28.63 -38.97
CA ASP A 341 -17.48 28.43 -40.33
C ASP A 341 -18.33 27.17 -40.55
N SER A 342 -18.62 26.41 -39.48
CA SER A 342 -19.50 25.24 -39.56
C SER A 342 -20.80 25.55 -38.85
N THR A 343 -21.86 25.75 -39.64
CA THR A 343 -23.24 25.88 -39.20
C THR A 343 -23.67 24.61 -38.44
N GLY A 344 -23.51 24.69 -37.12
CA GLY A 344 -24.41 24.15 -36.11
C GLY A 344 -24.67 22.65 -36.11
N TYR A 345 -23.81 21.85 -35.46
CA TYR A 345 -24.21 20.67 -34.69
C TYR A 345 -23.12 20.35 -33.64
N ASN A 346 -23.07 21.12 -32.55
CA ASN A 346 -22.37 20.72 -31.33
C ASN A 346 -23.28 21.02 -30.12
N ARG A 347 -24.45 20.38 -30.11
CA ARG A 347 -25.30 20.28 -28.91
C ARG A 347 -25.34 18.82 -28.47
N PRO A 348 -25.13 18.52 -27.17
CA PRO A 348 -25.31 17.18 -26.63
C PRO A 348 -26.75 16.69 -26.84
N SER A 349 -26.90 15.41 -27.15
CA SER A 349 -28.15 14.73 -27.52
C SER A 349 -29.24 14.67 -26.43
N SER A 350 -29.05 15.31 -25.27
CA SER A 350 -29.99 15.27 -24.14
C SER A 350 -30.86 16.51 -23.94
N PHE A 351 -30.73 17.54 -24.79
CA PHE A 351 -31.55 18.75 -24.67
C PHE A 351 -32.84 18.65 -25.53
N ARG A 352 -33.90 18.05 -24.99
CA ARG A 352 -35.26 18.19 -25.56
C ARG A 352 -35.88 19.48 -25.05
N ALA A 353 -35.97 20.48 -25.93
CA ALA A 353 -36.87 21.61 -25.74
C ALA A 353 -38.30 21.14 -26.06
N SER A 354 -39.16 21.18 -25.05
CA SER A 354 -40.60 21.03 -25.24
C SER A 354 -41.15 22.38 -25.70
N GLU A 355 -41.58 22.47 -26.95
CA GLU A 355 -42.42 23.57 -27.40
C GLU A 355 -43.68 23.03 -28.08
N ILE A 356 -44.72 23.82 -27.90
CA ILE A 356 -46.14 23.47 -27.93
C ILE A 356 -46.74 23.85 -29.30
N GLU A 357 -47.81 23.14 -29.63
CA GLU A 357 -48.90 23.48 -30.58
C GLU A 357 -48.78 23.17 -32.09
N ALA A 358 -49.94 22.75 -32.60
CA ALA A 358 -50.25 22.02 -33.82
C ALA A 358 -50.91 22.96 -34.89
N PRO A 359 -51.78 22.50 -35.82
CA PRO A 359 -51.76 21.34 -36.74
C PRO A 359 -51.95 21.78 -38.23
N ALA A 360 -51.72 20.86 -39.19
CA ALA A 360 -52.56 20.59 -40.38
C ALA A 360 -51.75 20.13 -41.62
N GLY A 361 -52.26 19.09 -42.30
CA GLY A 361 -52.28 19.07 -43.77
C GLY A 361 -51.51 17.99 -44.53
N SER A 362 -52.16 16.82 -44.70
CA SER A 362 -52.27 16.04 -45.98
C SER A 362 -51.06 15.30 -46.61
N PRO A 363 -51.32 14.28 -47.49
CA PRO A 363 -50.50 13.05 -47.55
C PRO A 363 -49.79 12.74 -48.90
N SER A 364 -48.87 11.76 -48.81
CA SER A 364 -48.36 10.84 -49.88
C SER A 364 -47.36 11.38 -50.93
N PRO A 365 -46.57 10.52 -51.64
CA PRO A 365 -46.39 9.06 -51.51
C PRO A 365 -44.92 8.54 -51.54
N ALA A 366 -44.79 7.29 -51.11
CA ALA A 366 -43.86 6.22 -51.55
C ALA A 366 -42.47 6.57 -52.13
N ALA A 367 -41.42 6.18 -51.40
CA ALA A 367 -40.12 5.83 -51.96
C ALA A 367 -39.45 4.71 -51.13
N GLU A 368 -39.45 3.52 -51.74
CA GLU A 368 -38.34 2.54 -51.80
C GLU A 368 -37.43 2.35 -50.57
N GLN A 369 -37.64 1.23 -49.87
CA GLN A 369 -36.69 0.67 -48.91
C GLN A 369 -35.48 0.05 -49.63
N PRO A 370 -34.23 0.34 -49.22
CA PRO A 370 -33.12 -0.55 -49.42
C PRO A 370 -33.01 -1.57 -48.27
N ALA A 371 -32.52 -2.76 -48.63
CA ALA A 371 -32.43 -3.97 -47.82
C ALA A 371 -31.67 -3.79 -46.49
N PRO A 372 -32.00 -4.59 -45.45
CA PRO A 372 -31.30 -4.58 -44.17
C PRO A 372 -29.89 -5.19 -44.28
N GLU A 373 -28.89 -4.45 -43.80
CA GLU A 373 -27.57 -4.99 -43.45
C GLU A 373 -27.69 -6.07 -42.36
N PRO A 374 -26.88 -7.14 -42.39
CA PRO A 374 -26.97 -8.23 -41.42
C PRO A 374 -26.51 -7.76 -40.04
N GLU A 375 -27.41 -7.84 -39.06
CA GLU A 375 -27.08 -7.67 -37.64
C GLU A 375 -25.99 -8.69 -37.21
N PRO A 376 -25.03 -8.29 -36.36
CA PRO A 376 -24.10 -9.23 -35.76
C PRO A 376 -24.89 -10.23 -34.93
N SER A 377 -24.67 -11.51 -35.21
CA SER A 377 -25.23 -12.67 -34.53
C SER A 377 -25.17 -12.45 -33.01
N LYS A 378 -26.35 -12.39 -32.37
CA LYS A 378 -26.50 -12.47 -30.92
C LYS A 378 -25.76 -13.72 -30.44
N GLU A 379 -24.57 -13.53 -29.88
CA GLU A 379 -23.87 -14.55 -29.11
C GLU A 379 -24.87 -15.05 -28.06
N GLN A 380 -25.14 -16.35 -28.08
CA GLN A 380 -26.01 -17.02 -27.14
C GLN A 380 -25.43 -16.77 -25.73
N SER A 381 -25.99 -15.78 -25.03
CA SER A 381 -25.66 -15.50 -23.65
C SER A 381 -26.09 -16.70 -22.82
N GLN A 382 -25.12 -17.58 -22.54
CA GLN A 382 -25.30 -18.70 -21.61
C GLN A 382 -25.74 -18.12 -20.26
N SER A 383 -26.90 -18.55 -19.78
CA SER A 383 -27.40 -18.15 -18.47
C SER A 383 -26.42 -18.61 -17.40
N SER A 384 -25.84 -17.66 -16.66
CA SER A 384 -25.00 -17.98 -15.51
C SER A 384 -25.85 -18.55 -14.38
N PRO A 385 -25.37 -19.56 -13.61
CA PRO A 385 -26.06 -20.05 -12.43
C PRO A 385 -26.35 -18.94 -11.42
N ALA A 386 -27.41 -19.10 -10.62
CA ALA A 386 -27.84 -18.07 -9.66
C ALA A 386 -26.79 -17.75 -8.58
N TRP A 387 -25.85 -18.68 -8.33
CA TRP A 387 -24.75 -18.51 -7.38
C TRP A 387 -23.58 -17.68 -7.93
N VAL A 388 -23.61 -17.32 -9.22
CA VAL A 388 -22.57 -16.54 -9.91
C VAL A 388 -23.06 -15.13 -10.13
N ALA A 389 -22.47 -14.16 -9.44
CA ALA A 389 -22.78 -12.74 -9.62
C ALA A 389 -22.14 -12.17 -10.89
N GLU A 390 -20.91 -12.60 -11.22
CA GLU A 390 -20.16 -12.04 -12.34
C GLU A 390 -19.04 -12.99 -12.80
N VAL A 391 -18.80 -13.04 -14.12
CA VAL A 391 -17.64 -13.71 -14.70
C VAL A 391 -16.86 -12.71 -15.55
N LEU A 392 -15.64 -12.39 -15.12
CA LEU A 392 -14.72 -11.55 -15.88
C LEU A 392 -13.61 -12.40 -16.49
N ARG A 393 -13.25 -12.09 -17.74
CA ARG A 393 -12.21 -12.77 -18.50
C ARG A 393 -11.16 -11.78 -18.94
N GLU A 394 -9.91 -12.01 -18.53
CA GLU A 394 -8.75 -11.23 -18.91
C GLU A 394 -7.77 -12.14 -19.67
N GLU A 395 -7.45 -11.77 -20.91
CA GLU A 395 -6.51 -12.53 -21.73
C GLU A 395 -5.14 -11.86 -21.78
N THR A 396 -4.10 -12.67 -21.59
CA THR A 396 -2.71 -12.26 -21.81
C THR A 396 -2.08 -13.14 -22.89
N HIS A 397 -0.90 -12.76 -23.39
CA HIS A 397 -0.18 -13.57 -24.37
C HIS A 397 0.15 -14.99 -23.85
N VAL A 398 0.32 -15.16 -22.54
CA VAL A 398 0.81 -16.41 -21.92
C VAL A 398 -0.25 -17.17 -21.12
N SER A 399 -1.34 -16.51 -20.69
CA SER A 399 -2.37 -17.13 -19.86
C SER A 399 -3.73 -16.45 -20.01
N ILE A 400 -4.80 -17.17 -19.69
CA ILE A 400 -6.14 -16.63 -19.51
C ILE A 400 -6.41 -16.55 -18.00
N LEU A 401 -6.84 -15.39 -17.52
CA LEU A 401 -7.28 -15.19 -16.14
C LEU A 401 -8.80 -15.06 -16.12
N LEU A 402 -9.47 -16.00 -15.46
CA LEU A 402 -10.90 -15.95 -15.20
C LEU A 402 -11.13 -15.53 -13.74
N LYS A 403 -12.02 -14.56 -13.53
CA LYS A 403 -12.46 -14.12 -12.21
C LYS A 403 -13.94 -14.40 -12.10
N VAL A 404 -14.30 -15.38 -11.27
CA VAL A 404 -15.70 -15.75 -10.99
C VAL A 404 -16.07 -15.17 -9.63
N ARG A 405 -16.95 -14.17 -9.61
CA ARG A 405 -17.49 -13.59 -8.37
C ARG A 405 -18.75 -14.34 -7.98
N LEU A 406 -18.77 -14.87 -6.76
CA LEU A 406 -19.94 -15.53 -6.19
C LEU A 406 -20.94 -14.49 -5.68
N ASP A 407 -22.21 -14.85 -5.68
CA ASP A 407 -23.27 -14.03 -5.11
C ASP A 407 -23.12 -13.82 -3.59
N ASP A 408 -23.52 -12.65 -3.11
CA ASP A 408 -23.35 -12.26 -1.72
C ASP A 408 -24.30 -13.00 -0.76
N SER A 409 -25.37 -13.61 -1.27
CA SER A 409 -26.32 -14.40 -0.47
C SER A 409 -25.77 -15.74 0.02
N LEU A 410 -24.67 -16.24 -0.55
CA LEU A 410 -24.11 -17.54 -0.17
C LEU A 410 -23.30 -17.42 1.12
N GLU A 411 -23.74 -18.01 2.22
CA GLU A 411 -22.96 -17.98 3.47
C GLU A 411 -21.75 -18.94 3.41
N SER A 412 -20.59 -18.45 3.84
CA SER A 412 -19.40 -19.26 4.14
C SER A 412 -18.79 -20.14 3.01
N VAL A 413 -18.85 -19.72 1.74
CA VAL A 413 -18.19 -20.46 0.65
C VAL A 413 -16.66 -20.38 0.73
N SER A 414 -16.02 -21.54 0.60
CA SER A 414 -14.56 -21.72 0.51
C SER A 414 -14.18 -22.48 -0.77
N LEU A 415 -12.87 -22.60 -1.04
CA LEU A 415 -12.38 -23.34 -2.20
C LEU A 415 -12.77 -24.83 -2.15
N ASP A 416 -12.88 -25.41 -0.95
CA ASP A 416 -13.25 -26.82 -0.74
C ASP A 416 -14.71 -27.10 -1.14
N ASN A 417 -15.53 -26.05 -1.28
CA ASN A 417 -16.91 -26.15 -1.73
C ASN A 417 -17.03 -26.10 -3.25
N LEU A 418 -15.94 -25.91 -4.01
CA LEU A 418 -15.99 -25.75 -5.46
C LEU A 418 -15.27 -26.93 -6.12
N ALA A 419 -16.01 -27.74 -6.87
CA ALA A 419 -15.43 -28.70 -7.79
C ALA A 419 -15.09 -28.00 -9.11
N LEU A 420 -13.83 -28.11 -9.51
CA LEU A 420 -13.30 -27.61 -10.76
C LEU A 420 -12.91 -28.79 -11.65
N ASP A 421 -13.47 -28.84 -12.85
CA ASP A 421 -13.14 -29.83 -13.86
C ASP A 421 -12.84 -29.16 -15.20
N VAL A 422 -11.74 -29.56 -15.84
CA VAL A 422 -11.33 -29.03 -17.15
C VAL A 422 -11.43 -30.14 -18.17
N ASN A 423 -12.38 -30.00 -19.09
CA ASN A 423 -12.51 -30.92 -20.21
C ASN A 423 -11.68 -30.42 -21.39
N ASP A 424 -10.44 -30.89 -21.49
CA ASP A 424 -9.52 -30.53 -22.57
C ASP A 424 -10.07 -30.85 -23.96
N SER A 425 -10.82 -31.95 -24.11
CA SER A 425 -11.37 -32.36 -25.40
C SER A 425 -12.48 -31.43 -25.90
N GLN A 426 -13.26 -30.87 -24.98
CA GLN A 426 -14.37 -29.96 -25.30
C GLN A 426 -13.97 -28.49 -25.15
N GLN A 427 -12.79 -28.21 -24.59
CA GLN A 427 -12.33 -26.86 -24.30
C GLN A 427 -13.34 -26.13 -23.38
N ILE A 428 -13.84 -26.82 -22.35
CA ILE A 428 -14.82 -26.30 -21.40
C ILE A 428 -14.29 -26.47 -19.97
N LEU A 429 -14.33 -25.38 -19.21
CA LEU A 429 -14.15 -25.37 -17.77
C LEU A 429 -15.51 -25.48 -17.09
N THR A 430 -15.60 -26.41 -16.15
CA THR A 430 -16.81 -26.70 -15.40
C THR A 430 -16.58 -26.37 -13.93
N LEU A 431 -17.39 -25.48 -13.36
CA LEU A 431 -17.41 -25.19 -11.94
C LEU A 431 -18.75 -25.63 -11.35
N GLN A 432 -18.67 -26.40 -10.26
CA GLN A 432 -19.83 -26.83 -9.50
C GLN A 432 -19.65 -26.48 -8.02
N LEU A 433 -20.66 -25.85 -7.42
CA LEU A 433 -20.69 -25.57 -5.99
C LEU A 433 -21.27 -26.80 -5.26
N HIS A 434 -20.65 -27.19 -4.16
CA HIS A 434 -21.07 -28.26 -3.26
C HIS A 434 -21.35 -27.71 -1.87
N GLY A 435 -22.48 -28.10 -1.28
CA GLY A 435 -22.85 -27.68 0.08
C GLY A 435 -24.37 -27.63 0.30
N PRO A 436 -24.81 -27.32 1.52
CA PRO A 436 -26.24 -27.23 1.86
C PRO A 436 -26.98 -26.11 1.12
N SER A 437 -26.24 -25.12 0.63
CA SER A 437 -26.76 -24.01 -0.20
C SER A 437 -26.49 -24.21 -1.70
N ALA A 438 -25.97 -25.37 -2.11
CA ALA A 438 -25.65 -25.62 -3.52
C ALA A 438 -26.92 -25.89 -4.34
N SER A 439 -27.13 -25.08 -5.38
CA SER A 439 -27.99 -25.49 -6.49
C SER A 439 -27.26 -26.56 -7.31
N ALA A 440 -28.00 -27.47 -7.95
CA ALA A 440 -27.42 -28.45 -8.87
C ALA A 440 -26.89 -27.81 -10.19
N GLU A 441 -26.81 -26.48 -10.24
CA GLU A 441 -26.43 -25.73 -11.43
C GLU A 441 -24.91 -25.69 -11.58
N VAL A 442 -24.49 -25.95 -12.81
CA VAL A 442 -23.08 -26.05 -13.18
C VAL A 442 -22.72 -24.89 -14.08
N LEU A 443 -21.71 -24.10 -13.69
CA LEU A 443 -21.17 -23.04 -14.53
C LEU A 443 -20.24 -23.67 -15.57
N ARG A 444 -20.56 -23.49 -16.86
CA ARG A 444 -19.73 -23.94 -17.98
C ARG A 444 -19.13 -22.73 -18.68
N LEU A 445 -17.81 -22.66 -18.72
CA LEU A 445 -17.07 -21.56 -19.36
C LEU A 445 -16.26 -22.10 -20.54
N PRO A 446 -16.49 -21.61 -21.77
CA PRO A 446 -15.69 -22.01 -22.93
C PRO A 446 -14.26 -21.44 -22.83
N LEU A 447 -13.28 -22.34 -22.91
CA LEU A 447 -11.84 -22.07 -22.81
C LEU A 447 -11.12 -22.34 -24.14
N PRO A 448 -11.02 -21.38 -25.07
CA PRO A 448 -10.29 -21.61 -26.30
C PRO A 448 -8.77 -21.74 -26.06
N ARG A 449 -8.21 -22.87 -26.51
CA ARG A 449 -6.75 -23.14 -26.62
C ARG A 449 -6.03 -23.24 -25.27
N VAL A 450 -6.66 -23.89 -24.31
CA VAL A 450 -6.10 -24.12 -22.98
C VAL A 450 -5.98 -25.62 -22.72
N ARG A 451 -4.91 -26.03 -22.05
CA ARG A 451 -4.78 -27.34 -21.42
C ARG A 451 -5.05 -27.19 -19.92
N GLY A 452 -5.75 -28.15 -19.31
CA GLY A 452 -5.98 -28.19 -17.87
C GLY A 452 -4.70 -28.30 -17.06
N ASP A 453 -3.62 -28.81 -17.67
CA ASP A 453 -2.30 -28.90 -17.07
C ASP A 453 -1.77 -27.51 -16.69
N GLY A 454 -1.67 -27.26 -15.38
CA GLY A 454 -1.19 -25.98 -14.83
C GLY A 454 -2.28 -24.96 -14.49
N LEU A 455 -3.55 -25.38 -14.39
CA LEU A 455 -4.61 -24.56 -13.78
C LEU A 455 -4.24 -24.18 -12.34
N GLU A 456 -4.09 -22.90 -12.06
CA GLU A 456 -3.93 -22.37 -10.70
C GLU A 456 -5.24 -21.73 -10.23
N ALA A 457 -5.78 -22.20 -9.10
CA ALA A 457 -6.96 -21.64 -8.47
C ALA A 457 -6.60 -20.87 -7.20
N LYS A 458 -7.11 -19.65 -7.06
CA LYS A 458 -6.89 -18.80 -5.90
C LYS A 458 -8.18 -18.17 -5.41
N TRP A 459 -8.52 -18.44 -4.15
CA TRP A 459 -9.70 -17.87 -3.50
C TRP A 459 -9.40 -16.52 -2.83
N ARG A 460 -10.19 -15.49 -3.13
CA ARG A 460 -10.12 -14.16 -2.51
C ARG A 460 -11.30 -13.94 -1.56
N LYS A 461 -11.13 -14.33 -0.30
CA LYS A 461 -12.18 -14.28 0.73
C LYS A 461 -12.88 -12.91 0.87
N LYS A 462 -12.13 -11.81 0.78
CA LYS A 462 -12.69 -10.44 0.94
C LYS A 462 -13.61 -10.02 -0.20
N SER A 463 -13.32 -10.44 -1.44
CA SER A 463 -14.09 -10.07 -2.63
C SER A 463 -15.00 -11.19 -3.14
N ARG A 464 -14.99 -12.35 -2.45
CA ARG A 464 -15.72 -13.57 -2.84
C ARG A 464 -15.47 -13.97 -4.29
N THR A 465 -14.22 -13.81 -4.72
CA THR A 465 -13.81 -14.05 -6.10
C THR A 465 -12.89 -15.26 -6.16
N LEU A 466 -13.21 -16.18 -7.07
CA LEU A 466 -12.32 -17.26 -7.48
C LEU A 466 -11.53 -16.79 -8.70
N GLU A 467 -10.21 -16.67 -8.53
CA GLU A 467 -9.27 -16.37 -9.60
C GLU A 467 -8.71 -17.68 -10.16
N LEU A 468 -8.95 -17.94 -11.44
CA LEU A 468 -8.44 -19.12 -12.16
C LEU A 468 -7.47 -18.67 -13.23
N ARG A 469 -6.22 -19.09 -13.11
CA ARG A 469 -5.19 -18.80 -14.09
C ARG A 469 -4.90 -20.04 -14.90
N LEU A 470 -5.06 -19.93 -16.21
CA LEU A 470 -4.89 -21.02 -17.16
C LEU A 470 -3.76 -20.69 -18.13
N PRO A 471 -2.69 -21.51 -18.21
CA PRO A 471 -1.64 -21.31 -19.19
C PRO A 471 -2.18 -21.55 -20.60
N ARG A 472 -1.78 -20.72 -21.56
CA ARG A 472 -2.07 -20.99 -22.97
C ARG A 472 -1.19 -22.13 -23.45
N SER A 473 -1.77 -23.08 -24.21
CA SER A 473 -0.95 -24.03 -24.96
C SER A 473 -0.13 -23.23 -25.96
N ALA A 474 1.19 -23.48 -25.99
CA ALA A 474 2.07 -22.97 -27.04
C ALA A 474 1.61 -23.42 -28.43
#